data_AF-A0A1V5X735-F1
#
_entry.id   AF-A0A1V5X735-F1
#
_cell.length_a   1.000
_cell.length_b   1.000
_cell.length_c   1.000
_cell.angle_alpha   90.00
_cell.angle_beta   90.00
_cell.angle_gamma   90.00
#
_symmetry.space_group_name_H-M   'P 1'
#
loop_
_entity.id
_entity.type
_entity.pdbx_description
1 polymer ?
#
loop_
_entity_poly.entity_id
_entity_poly.type
_entity_poly.pdbx_seq_one_letter_code
_entity_poly.pdbx_strand_id
1 'polypeptide(L)'
;MADAPFDPSGAITFDLPSGCVNLAHASARVLVPADGVATLCHAAGEHATREFGYSIGTAMGKRLAQRLGQGAANVSMQTFLQHLRGEFALVGFGVVGMQQWADALLLIVEHTSLPSDLIAATLESALAGSTNRTVVCVKLVEEDGKTRFLLGGPQGAKRVTEWLEKGMFWGEVLVRLHSRHDPDARGDA
;
A
#
# COMPACT_ATOMS: atom_id res chain seq x y z
N MET A 1 3.33 -8.39 24.07
CA MET A 1 4.33 -8.61 22.99
C MET A 1 4.03 -7.80 21.73
N ALA A 2 3.03 -6.90 21.69
CA ALA A 2 2.51 -6.31 20.46
C ALA A 2 3.29 -5.09 19.90
N ASP A 3 4.49 -4.81 20.43
CA ASP A 3 5.23 -3.56 20.15
C ASP A 3 6.72 -3.78 19.83
N ALA A 4 7.10 -5.01 19.49
CA ALA A 4 8.46 -5.26 19.01
C ALA A 4 8.66 -4.54 17.66
N PRO A 5 9.76 -3.77 17.51
CA PRO A 5 10.07 -3.12 16.25
C PRO A 5 10.30 -4.16 15.14
N PHE A 6 10.07 -3.75 13.90
CA PHE A 6 10.39 -4.60 12.76
C PHE A 6 11.90 -4.92 12.74
N ASP A 7 12.23 -6.20 12.77
CA ASP A 7 13.61 -6.68 12.64
C ASP A 7 13.86 -7.17 11.19
N PRO A 8 14.71 -6.49 10.40
CA PRO A 8 15.10 -6.92 9.07
C PRO A 8 16.18 -8.01 9.08
N SER A 9 16.80 -8.30 10.23
CA SER A 9 17.96 -9.19 10.32
C SER A 9 17.61 -10.60 9.85
N GLY A 10 18.33 -11.08 8.84
CA GLY A 10 18.07 -12.40 8.25
C GLY A 10 16.74 -12.53 7.50
N ALA A 11 16.01 -11.43 7.29
CA ALA A 11 14.73 -11.48 6.58
C ALA A 11 14.90 -11.92 5.12
N ILE A 12 16.01 -11.55 4.48
CA ILE A 12 16.42 -12.01 3.14
C ILE A 12 17.75 -12.74 3.26
N THR A 13 17.82 -13.94 2.71
CA THR A 13 19.07 -14.70 2.60
C THR A 13 19.33 -15.06 1.13
N PHE A 14 20.55 -14.78 0.67
CA PHE A 14 21.04 -15.19 -0.65
C PHE A 14 21.86 -16.48 -0.49
N ASP A 15 21.28 -17.60 -0.91
CA ASP A 15 22.00 -18.86 -1.04
C ASP A 15 22.55 -18.95 -2.47
N LEU A 16 23.70 -18.31 -2.69
CA LEU A 16 24.36 -18.27 -3.99
C LEU A 16 24.77 -19.65 -4.50
N PRO A 17 25.29 -20.57 -3.66
CA PRO A 17 25.57 -21.95 -4.09
C PRO A 17 24.35 -22.66 -4.68
N SER A 18 23.16 -22.48 -4.09
CA SER A 18 21.92 -23.08 -4.59
C SER A 18 21.16 -22.21 -5.59
N GLY A 19 21.61 -20.98 -5.86
CA GLY A 19 20.93 -20.02 -6.73
C GLY A 19 19.58 -19.52 -6.19
N CYS A 20 19.37 -19.53 -4.87
CA CYS A 20 18.09 -19.27 -4.24
C CYS A 20 18.10 -17.95 -3.45
N VAL A 21 17.00 -17.20 -3.53
CA VAL A 21 16.71 -16.09 -2.61
C VAL A 21 15.55 -16.50 -1.71
N ASN A 22 15.83 -16.53 -0.41
CA ASN A 22 14.86 -16.91 0.60
C ASN A 22 14.40 -15.68 1.37
N LEU A 23 13.09 -15.57 1.57
CA LEU A 23 12.47 -14.59 2.44
C LEU A 23 11.88 -15.33 3.64
N ALA A 24 12.19 -14.88 4.85
CA ALA A 24 11.67 -15.51 6.07
C ALA A 24 10.13 -15.61 6.02
N HIS A 25 9.61 -16.80 6.31
CA HIS A 25 8.16 -17.10 6.28
C HIS A 25 7.47 -16.82 4.94
N ALA A 26 8.20 -16.97 3.83
CA ALA A 26 7.69 -16.74 2.49
C ALA A 26 8.20 -17.78 1.48
N SER A 27 7.52 -17.83 0.32
CA SER A 27 7.96 -18.62 -0.83
C SER A 27 9.28 -18.10 -1.41
N ALA A 28 9.91 -18.89 -2.27
CA ALA A 28 11.11 -18.52 -3.01
C ALA A 28 10.97 -17.15 -3.71
N ARG A 29 12.08 -16.43 -3.84
CA ARG A 29 12.15 -15.10 -4.45
C ARG A 29 13.15 -15.10 -5.61
N VAL A 30 12.94 -14.14 -6.49
CA VAL A 30 13.84 -13.84 -7.61
C VAL A 30 14.18 -12.36 -7.56
N LEU A 31 15.42 -12.02 -7.90
CA LEU A 31 15.85 -10.63 -8.09
C LEU A 31 15.64 -10.28 -9.56
N VAL A 32 14.87 -9.22 -9.82
CA VAL A 32 14.53 -8.78 -11.18
C VAL A 32 14.80 -7.28 -11.33
N PRO A 33 15.27 -6.82 -12.51
CA PRO A 33 15.38 -5.39 -12.79
C PRO A 33 14.01 -4.69 -12.72
N ALA A 34 13.95 -3.53 -12.06
CA ALA A 34 12.71 -2.79 -11.84
C ALA A 34 12.08 -2.27 -13.14
N ASP A 35 12.92 -1.82 -14.08
CA ASP A 35 12.54 -1.43 -15.44
C ASP A 35 11.95 -2.61 -16.23
N GLY A 36 12.49 -3.81 -16.04
CA GLY A 36 11.94 -5.06 -16.57
C GLY A 36 10.53 -5.32 -16.02
N VAL A 37 10.32 -5.16 -14.72
CA VAL A 37 8.98 -5.31 -14.10
C VAL A 37 8.01 -4.26 -14.63
N ALA A 38 8.44 -3.00 -14.76
CA ALA A 38 7.61 -1.94 -15.33
C ALA A 38 7.22 -2.23 -16.78
N THR A 39 8.16 -2.73 -17.59
CA THR A 39 7.92 -3.15 -18.98
C THR A 39 6.90 -4.28 -19.06
N LEU A 40 7.01 -5.28 -18.17
CA LEU A 40 6.05 -6.38 -18.10
C LEU A 40 4.64 -5.90 -17.71
N CYS A 41 4.53 -5.02 -16.72
CA CYS A 41 3.24 -4.45 -16.31
C CYS A 41 2.58 -3.69 -17.46
N HIS A 42 3.36 -2.85 -18.15
CA HIS A 42 2.88 -2.11 -19.31
C HIS A 42 2.36 -3.05 -20.41
N ALA A 43 3.11 -4.11 -20.74
CA ALA A 43 2.72 -5.08 -21.75
C ALA A 43 1.49 -5.92 -21.33
N ALA A 44 1.34 -6.22 -20.05
CA ALA A 44 0.23 -7.04 -19.52
C ALA A 44 -1.09 -6.26 -19.39
N GLY A 45 -1.03 -4.93 -19.33
CA GLY A 45 -2.19 -4.06 -19.16
C GLY A 45 -2.65 -3.92 -17.70
N GLU A 46 -3.64 -3.05 -17.50
CA GLU A 46 -4.07 -2.60 -16.17
C GLU A 46 -4.57 -3.76 -15.29
N HIS A 47 -5.50 -4.58 -15.81
CA HIS A 47 -6.09 -5.68 -15.04
C HIS A 47 -5.03 -6.68 -14.55
N ALA A 48 -4.12 -7.12 -15.43
CA ALA A 48 -3.08 -8.07 -15.07
C ALA A 48 -2.05 -7.45 -14.10
N THR A 49 -1.72 -6.16 -14.29
CA THR A 49 -0.85 -5.42 -13.35
C THR A 49 -1.46 -5.33 -11.97
N ARG A 50 -2.76 -5.05 -11.88
CA ARG A 50 -3.49 -5.03 -10.60
C ARG A 50 -3.50 -6.40 -9.94
N GLU A 51 -3.84 -7.46 -10.67
CA GLU A 51 -3.81 -8.84 -10.13
C GLU A 51 -2.41 -9.24 -9.64
N PHE A 52 -1.36 -8.87 -10.38
CA PHE A 52 0.01 -9.09 -9.97
C PHE A 52 0.34 -8.37 -8.65
N GLY A 53 -0.02 -7.10 -8.53
CA GLY A 53 0.13 -6.32 -7.29
C GLY A 53 -0.67 -6.91 -6.14
N TYR A 54 -1.92 -7.30 -6.38
CA TYR A 54 -2.79 -7.95 -5.39
C TYR A 54 -2.16 -9.23 -4.84
N SER A 55 -1.54 -10.05 -5.68
CA SER A 55 -0.86 -11.28 -5.24
C SER A 55 0.31 -10.99 -4.29
N ILE A 56 1.14 -9.99 -4.63
CA ILE A 56 2.26 -9.54 -3.79
C ILE A 56 1.74 -8.98 -2.46
N GLY A 57 0.74 -8.10 -2.53
CA GLY A 57 0.11 -7.48 -1.38
C GLY A 57 -0.54 -8.51 -0.45
N THR A 58 -1.21 -9.54 -0.99
CA THR A 58 -1.80 -10.62 -0.19
C THR A 58 -0.73 -11.35 0.62
N ALA A 59 0.40 -11.69 0.01
CA ALA A 59 1.50 -12.34 0.70
C ALA A 59 2.12 -11.43 1.78
N MET A 60 2.22 -10.13 1.49
CA MET A 60 2.66 -9.11 2.44
C MET A 60 1.71 -8.98 3.64
N GLY A 61 0.41 -8.85 3.39
CA GLY A 61 -0.63 -8.73 4.42
C GLY A 61 -0.66 -9.94 5.37
N LYS A 62 -0.44 -11.15 4.84
CA LYS A 62 -0.31 -12.37 5.66
C LYS A 62 0.87 -12.30 6.61
N ARG A 63 2.05 -11.87 6.13
CA ARG A 63 3.25 -11.73 6.99
C ARG A 63 3.07 -10.61 8.01
N LEU A 64 2.45 -9.49 7.63
CA LEU A 64 2.08 -8.43 8.57
C LEU A 64 1.16 -8.96 9.68
N ALA A 65 0.08 -9.66 9.32
CA ALA A 65 -0.83 -10.24 10.29
C ALA A 65 -0.12 -11.23 11.23
N GLN A 66 0.76 -12.08 10.69
CA GLN A 66 1.56 -13.02 11.49
C GLN A 66 2.50 -12.30 12.47
N ARG A 67 3.22 -11.26 12.03
CA ARG A 67 4.14 -10.48 12.87
C ARG A 67 3.42 -9.71 13.97
N LEU A 68 2.26 -9.13 13.65
CA LEU A 68 1.46 -8.34 14.60
C LEU A 68 0.68 -9.22 15.59
N GLY A 69 0.49 -10.51 15.29
CA GLY A 69 -0.14 -11.50 16.16
C GLY A 69 -1.63 -11.26 16.38
N GLN A 70 -1.99 -10.32 17.25
CA GLN A 70 -3.35 -9.99 17.69
C GLN A 70 -4.20 -9.26 16.62
N GLY A 71 -3.74 -9.20 15.37
CA GLY A 71 -4.36 -8.45 14.28
C GLY A 71 -4.08 -6.94 14.34
N ALA A 72 -4.15 -6.27 13.18
CA ALA A 72 -3.82 -4.85 13.07
C ALA A 72 -4.69 -3.91 13.93
N ALA A 73 -5.86 -4.36 14.39
CA ALA A 73 -6.76 -3.58 15.24
C ALA A 73 -6.22 -3.35 16.67
N ASN A 74 -5.28 -4.18 17.13
CA ASN A 74 -4.78 -4.18 18.50
C ASN A 74 -3.37 -3.58 18.64
N VAL A 75 -2.85 -2.96 17.58
CA VAL A 75 -1.54 -2.29 17.56
C VAL A 75 -1.71 -0.81 17.26
N SER A 76 -0.77 0.01 17.71
CA SER A 76 -0.76 1.42 17.35
C SER A 76 -0.58 1.57 15.83
N MET A 77 -1.13 2.65 15.27
CA MET A 77 -0.94 2.99 13.86
C MET A 77 0.54 3.16 13.51
N GLN A 78 1.35 3.69 14.44
CA GLN A 78 2.79 3.84 14.25
C GLN A 78 3.49 2.47 14.16
N THR A 79 3.15 1.54 15.05
CA THR A 79 3.68 0.17 15.03
C THR A 79 3.27 -0.53 13.74
N PHE A 80 2.00 -0.43 13.34
CA PHE A 80 1.51 -0.98 12.07
C PHE A 80 2.30 -0.43 10.88
N LEU A 81 2.48 0.90 10.80
CA LEU A 81 3.22 1.56 9.73
C LEU A 81 4.70 1.14 9.71
N GLN A 82 5.34 0.92 10.86
CA GLN A 82 6.71 0.42 10.93
C GLN A 82 6.85 -0.99 10.33
N HIS A 83 5.90 -1.89 10.61
CA HIS A 83 5.89 -3.23 10.02
C HIS A 83 5.58 -3.19 8.52
N LEU A 84 4.60 -2.38 8.09
CA LEU A 84 4.27 -2.17 6.68
C LEU A 84 5.49 -1.61 5.91
N ARG A 85 6.19 -0.63 6.50
CA ARG A 85 7.46 -0.10 5.98
C ARG A 85 8.50 -1.18 5.76
N GLY A 86 8.71 -2.01 6.76
CA GLY A 86 9.66 -3.13 6.68
C GLY A 86 9.33 -4.07 5.54
N GLU A 87 8.08 -4.52 5.44
CA GLU A 87 7.66 -5.44 4.39
C GLU A 87 7.73 -4.84 2.98
N PHE A 88 7.42 -3.55 2.84
CA PHE A 88 7.50 -2.84 1.57
C PHE A 88 8.96 -2.67 1.10
N ALA A 89 9.87 -2.41 2.05
CA ALA A 89 11.30 -2.36 1.78
C ALA A 89 11.87 -3.74 1.43
N LEU A 90 11.42 -4.82 2.08
CA LEU A 90 11.87 -6.19 1.82
C LEU A 90 11.59 -6.64 0.38
N VAL A 91 10.50 -6.18 -0.22
CA VAL A 91 10.17 -6.48 -1.62
C VAL A 91 10.79 -5.50 -2.62
N GLY A 92 11.55 -4.51 -2.14
CA GLY A 92 12.20 -3.51 -2.99
C GLY A 92 11.26 -2.49 -3.61
N PHE A 93 10.07 -2.27 -3.03
CA PHE A 93 9.05 -1.38 -3.61
C PHE A 93 9.25 0.08 -3.22
N GLY A 94 10.22 0.38 -2.35
CA GLY A 94 10.56 1.71 -1.88
C GLY A 94 10.28 1.88 -0.39
N VAL A 95 10.04 3.12 0.02
CA VAL A 95 9.71 3.49 1.40
C VAL A 95 8.28 4.00 1.44
N VAL A 96 7.42 3.33 2.21
CA VAL A 96 6.05 3.80 2.46
C VAL A 96 6.03 4.69 3.69
N GLY A 97 5.27 5.76 3.69
CA GLY A 97 4.99 6.63 4.82
C GLY A 97 3.49 6.89 4.89
N MET A 98 3.07 7.58 5.95
CA MET A 98 1.67 7.92 6.12
C MET A 98 1.55 9.35 6.61
N GLN A 99 0.59 10.07 6.06
CA GLN A 99 0.27 11.43 6.43
C GLN A 99 -1.23 11.54 6.65
N GLN A 100 -1.62 12.16 7.76
CA GLN A 100 -3.01 12.51 7.99
C GLN A 100 -3.26 13.94 7.51
N TRP A 101 -4.33 14.13 6.75
CA TRP A 101 -4.77 15.43 6.27
C TRP A 101 -6.23 15.64 6.64
N ALA A 102 -6.47 16.37 7.74
CA ALA A 102 -7.77 16.36 8.42
C ALA A 102 -8.20 14.90 8.71
N ASP A 103 -9.31 14.44 8.14
CA ASP A 103 -9.79 13.06 8.29
C ASP A 103 -9.31 12.10 7.18
N ALA A 104 -8.63 12.64 6.15
CA ALA A 104 -8.10 11.83 5.07
C ALA A 104 -6.77 11.20 5.47
N LEU A 105 -6.63 9.90 5.21
CA LEU A 105 -5.37 9.19 5.41
C LEU A 105 -4.67 9.01 4.07
N LEU A 106 -3.44 9.50 3.98
CA LEU A 106 -2.60 9.35 2.80
C LEU A 106 -1.47 8.37 3.07
N LEU A 107 -1.18 7.51 2.11
CA LEU A 107 0.10 6.83 2.00
C LEU A 107 1.02 7.58 1.05
N ILE A 108 2.28 7.66 1.41
CA ILE A 108 3.33 8.26 0.59
C ILE A 108 4.31 7.16 0.25
N VAL A 109 4.60 6.96 -1.03
CA VAL A 109 5.65 6.02 -1.46
C VAL A 109 6.78 6.81 -2.09
N GLU A 110 7.98 6.60 -1.57
CA GLU A 110 9.22 7.23 -2.02
C GLU A 110 10.19 6.16 -2.52
N HIS A 111 11.15 6.55 -3.36
CA HIS A 111 12.21 5.66 -3.87
C HIS A 111 11.68 4.41 -4.59
N THR A 112 10.62 4.56 -5.38
CA THR A 112 10.06 3.49 -6.22
C THR A 112 10.25 3.81 -7.69
N SER A 113 10.53 2.78 -8.50
CA SER A 113 10.55 2.85 -9.96
C SER A 113 9.45 2.00 -10.59
N LEU A 114 8.53 1.49 -9.76
CA LEU A 114 7.45 0.61 -10.18
C LEU A 114 6.20 1.42 -10.56
N PRO A 115 5.36 0.90 -11.47
CA PRO A 115 4.11 1.56 -11.85
C PRO A 115 3.20 1.80 -10.65
N SER A 116 2.57 2.98 -10.58
CA SER A 116 1.71 3.35 -9.45
C SER A 116 0.52 2.41 -9.26
N ASP A 117 -0.01 1.81 -10.33
CA ASP A 117 -1.13 0.86 -10.24
C ASP A 117 -0.72 -0.46 -9.58
N LEU A 118 0.50 -0.92 -9.84
CA LEU A 118 1.09 -2.07 -9.16
C LEU A 118 1.25 -1.77 -7.67
N ILE A 119 1.77 -0.59 -7.34
CA ILE A 119 1.94 -0.13 -5.96
C ILE A 119 0.59 0.00 -5.25
N ALA A 120 -0.40 0.64 -5.87
CA ALA A 120 -1.74 0.81 -5.31
C ALA A 120 -2.38 -0.55 -5.00
N ALA A 121 -2.42 -1.46 -5.96
CA ALA A 121 -2.97 -2.81 -5.79
C ALA A 121 -2.26 -3.61 -4.70
N THR A 122 -0.93 -3.46 -4.60
CA THR A 122 -0.12 -4.10 -3.55
C THR A 122 -0.50 -3.57 -2.17
N LEU A 123 -0.62 -2.25 -2.01
CA LEU A 123 -1.03 -1.61 -0.77
C LEU A 123 -2.46 -1.98 -0.38
N GLU A 124 -3.40 -1.95 -1.33
CA GLU A 124 -4.80 -2.36 -1.13
C GLU A 124 -4.89 -3.76 -0.52
N SER A 125 -4.22 -4.72 -1.14
CA SER A 125 -4.26 -6.11 -0.71
C SER A 125 -3.48 -6.37 0.58
N ALA A 126 -2.34 -5.69 0.79
CA ALA A 126 -1.59 -5.80 2.04
C ALA A 126 -2.37 -5.26 3.24
N LEU A 127 -3.03 -4.10 3.07
CA LEU A 127 -3.89 -3.52 4.08
C LEU A 127 -5.12 -4.39 4.33
N ALA A 128 -5.77 -4.89 3.27
CA ALA A 128 -6.92 -5.77 3.42
C ALA A 128 -6.57 -7.06 4.17
N GLY A 129 -5.46 -7.71 3.81
CA GLY A 129 -5.01 -8.95 4.44
C GLY A 129 -4.57 -8.78 5.90
N SER A 130 -4.14 -7.58 6.31
CA SER A 130 -3.67 -7.32 7.67
C SER A 130 -4.73 -6.70 8.60
N THR A 131 -5.70 -5.97 8.03
CA THR A 131 -6.75 -5.25 8.79
C THR A 131 -8.12 -5.89 8.69
N ASN A 132 -8.33 -6.85 7.77
CA ASN A 132 -9.63 -7.41 7.42
C ASN A 132 -10.66 -6.33 7.01
N ARG A 133 -10.19 -5.23 6.42
CA ARG A 133 -11.02 -4.15 5.89
C ARG A 133 -10.79 -4.01 4.39
N THR A 134 -11.86 -3.72 3.65
CA THR A 134 -11.72 -3.35 2.24
C THR A 134 -11.16 -1.94 2.15
N VAL A 135 -9.98 -1.82 1.56
CA VAL A 135 -9.28 -0.56 1.34
C VAL A 135 -9.01 -0.39 -0.14
N VAL A 136 -9.19 0.83 -0.64
CA VAL A 136 -8.86 1.25 -2.00
C VAL A 136 -7.84 2.37 -1.91
N CYS A 137 -6.80 2.29 -2.75
CA CYS A 137 -5.70 3.24 -2.84
C CYS A 137 -5.86 4.04 -4.14
N VAL A 138 -6.24 5.31 -4.05
CA VAL A 138 -6.34 6.19 -5.22
C VAL A 138 -5.09 7.04 -5.33
N LYS A 139 -4.34 6.94 -6.43
CA LYS A 139 -3.23 7.85 -6.70
C LYS A 139 -3.77 9.27 -6.82
N LEU A 140 -3.26 10.17 -5.97
CA LEU A 140 -3.59 11.59 -6.01
C LEU A 140 -2.62 12.36 -6.90
N VAL A 141 -1.33 12.14 -6.69
CA VAL A 141 -0.26 12.90 -7.33
C VAL A 141 1.06 12.15 -7.24
N GLU A 142 1.94 12.40 -8.20
CA GLU A 142 3.34 11.98 -8.17
C GLU A 142 4.22 13.20 -8.46
N GLU A 143 4.97 13.63 -7.44
CA GLU A 143 5.78 14.86 -7.45
C GLU A 143 7.05 14.61 -6.62
N ASP A 144 8.20 15.12 -7.07
CA ASP A 144 9.49 15.04 -6.37
C ASP A 144 9.91 13.62 -5.97
N GLY A 145 9.62 12.63 -6.81
CA GLY A 145 9.92 11.21 -6.53
C GLY A 145 9.05 10.59 -5.44
N LYS A 146 7.92 11.24 -5.08
CA LYS A 146 6.95 10.77 -4.11
C LYS A 146 5.59 10.57 -4.78
N THR A 147 5.04 9.37 -4.63
CA THR A 147 3.64 9.11 -5.02
C THR A 147 2.74 9.17 -3.79
N ARG A 148 1.69 9.98 -3.84
CA ARG A 148 0.68 10.08 -2.77
C ARG A 148 -0.56 9.30 -3.17
N PHE A 149 -1.01 8.42 -2.28
CA PHE A 149 -2.23 7.66 -2.42
C PHE A 149 -3.20 8.03 -1.31
N LEU A 150 -4.44 8.35 -1.68
CA LEU A 150 -5.54 8.41 -0.72
C LEU A 150 -5.97 7.00 -0.36
N LEU A 151 -6.03 6.70 0.94
CA LEU A 151 -6.69 5.52 1.46
C LEU A 151 -8.16 5.80 1.72
N GLY A 152 -9.03 4.94 1.22
CA GLY A 152 -10.46 5.07 1.46
C GLY A 152 -11.23 3.77 1.21
N GLY A 153 -12.54 3.84 1.45
CA GLY A 153 -13.46 2.79 1.03
C GLY A 153 -13.84 2.90 -0.45
N PRO A 154 -14.44 1.84 -1.05
CA PRO A 154 -14.73 1.78 -2.48
C PRO A 154 -15.56 2.96 -3.01
N GLN A 155 -16.58 3.40 -2.26
CA GLN A 155 -17.42 4.52 -2.68
C GLN A 155 -16.69 5.86 -2.68
N GLY A 156 -15.88 6.12 -1.65
CA GLY A 156 -15.08 7.35 -1.56
C GLY A 156 -14.01 7.38 -2.66
N ALA A 157 -13.33 6.26 -2.86
CA ALA A 157 -12.33 6.11 -3.91
C ALA A 157 -12.91 6.38 -5.31
N LYS A 158 -14.05 5.76 -5.66
CA LYS A 158 -14.71 5.99 -6.95
C LYS A 158 -14.98 7.48 -7.21
N ARG A 159 -15.49 8.20 -6.21
CA ARG A 159 -15.77 9.64 -6.34
C ARG A 159 -14.51 10.47 -6.53
N VAL A 160 -13.45 10.15 -5.77
CA VAL A 160 -12.16 10.83 -5.87
C VAL A 160 -11.55 10.60 -7.25
N THR A 161 -11.59 9.37 -7.76
CA THR A 161 -11.19 9.06 -9.14
C THR A 161 -11.98 9.89 -10.16
N GLU A 162 -13.31 9.92 -10.06
CA GLU A 162 -14.17 10.72 -10.96
C GLU A 162 -13.85 12.23 -10.91
N TRP A 163 -13.41 12.77 -9.77
CA TRP A 163 -13.01 14.18 -9.66
C TRP A 163 -11.63 14.45 -10.27
N LEU A 164 -10.67 13.55 -10.06
CA LEU A 164 -9.34 13.64 -10.64
C LEU A 164 -9.39 13.51 -12.17
N GLU A 165 -10.20 12.59 -12.70
CA GLU A 165 -10.44 12.44 -14.15
C GLU A 165 -11.05 13.69 -14.79
N LYS A 166 -11.80 14.47 -14.00
CA LYS A 166 -12.35 15.79 -14.43
C LYS A 166 -11.32 16.93 -14.31
N GLY A 167 -10.08 16.63 -13.95
CA GLY A 167 -9.00 17.61 -13.82
C GLY A 167 -8.99 18.40 -12.51
N MET A 168 -9.75 17.97 -11.49
CA MET A 168 -9.72 18.62 -10.19
C MET A 168 -8.34 18.47 -9.54
N PHE A 169 -7.80 19.57 -9.01
CA PHE A 169 -6.54 19.51 -8.27
C PHE A 169 -6.70 18.65 -7.02
N TRP A 170 -5.72 17.81 -6.73
CA TRP A 170 -5.82 16.82 -5.65
C TRP A 170 -6.01 17.46 -4.27
N GLY A 171 -5.48 18.68 -4.02
CA GLY A 171 -5.74 19.42 -2.79
C GLY A 171 -7.20 19.82 -2.63
N GLU A 172 -7.85 20.21 -3.73
CA GLU A 172 -9.29 20.51 -3.76
C GLU A 172 -10.12 19.24 -3.54
N VAL A 173 -9.71 18.11 -4.12
CA VAL A 173 -10.33 16.80 -3.88
C VAL A 173 -10.37 16.46 -2.39
N LEU A 174 -9.27 16.66 -1.66
CA LEU A 174 -9.21 16.40 -0.22
C LEU A 174 -10.12 17.31 0.59
N VAL A 175 -10.14 18.61 0.27
CA VAL A 175 -11.06 19.57 0.91
C VAL A 175 -12.51 19.17 0.67
N ARG A 176 -12.86 18.83 -0.57
CA ARG A 176 -14.21 18.45 -0.98
C ARG A 176 -14.67 17.14 -0.36
N LEU A 177 -13.75 16.19 -0.15
CA LEU A 177 -14.03 14.95 0.55
C LEU A 177 -14.42 15.22 2.02
N HIS A 178 -13.75 16.20 2.65
CA HIS A 178 -13.98 16.58 4.04
C HIS A 178 -15.26 17.43 4.23
N SER A 179 -15.60 18.34 3.31
CA SER A 179 -16.81 19.18 3.40
C SER A 179 -18.14 18.39 3.40
N ARG A 180 -18.11 17.07 3.24
CA ARG A 180 -19.28 16.18 3.30
C ARG A 180 -19.33 15.31 4.56
N HIS A 181 -18.34 15.39 5.43
CA HIS A 181 -18.39 14.81 6.77
C HIS A 181 -18.96 15.83 7.76
N ASP A 182 -20.08 16.46 7.39
CA ASP A 182 -20.86 17.28 8.31
C ASP A 182 -21.77 16.33 9.12
N PRO A 183 -21.65 16.26 10.46
CA PRO A 183 -22.42 15.34 11.31
C PRO A 183 -23.95 15.57 11.27
N ASP A 184 -24.43 16.65 10.67
CA ASP A 184 -25.87 16.95 10.54
C ASP A 184 -26.59 16.17 9.41
N ALA A 185 -25.91 15.22 8.74
CA ALA A 185 -26.54 14.28 7.83
C ALA A 185 -27.15 13.03 8.51
N ARG A 186 -27.40 13.07 9.84
CA ARG A 186 -28.35 12.16 10.50
C ARG A 186 -29.71 12.83 10.53
N GLY A 187 -30.46 12.62 9.44
CA GLY A 187 -31.87 12.96 9.38
C GLY A 187 -32.65 12.26 10.49
N ASP A 188 -33.54 13.05 11.06
CA ASP A 188 -34.63 12.66 11.95
C ASP A 188 -35.25 11.30 11.58
N ALA A 189 -35.39 10.46 12.61
CA ALA A 189 -36.42 9.44 12.72
C ALA A 189 -36.85 9.34 14.20
#